data_AF-A0A945WKZ8-F1
#
_entry.id   AF-A0A945WKZ8-F1
#
_cell.length_a   1.000
_cell.length_b   1.000
_cell.length_c   1.000
_cell.angle_alpha   90.00
_cell.angle_beta   90.00
_cell.angle_gamma   90.00
#
_symmetry.space_group_name_H-M   'P 1'
#
loop_
_entity.id
_entity.type
_entity.pdbx_description
1 polymer ?
#
loop_
_entity_poly.entity_id
_entity_poly.type
_entity_poly.pdbx_seq_one_letter_code
_entity_poly.pdbx_strand_id
1 'polypeptide(L)'
;MSEQEASKESENPRLAELQSEIEVARAEFINSVTHLREQTAPGRLAQRGLHSAQSWFTDDFGAIRTKRVAIVGAVVVGVVAIKLLRRRG
;
A
#
# COMPACT_ATOMS: atom_id res chain seq x y z
N MET A 1 -56.38 15.48 1.11
CA MET A 1 -55.44 14.53 1.72
C MET A 1 -55.34 13.28 0.83
N SER A 2 -54.94 13.42 -0.45
CA SER A 2 -54.98 12.28 -1.39
C SER A 2 -53.71 12.10 -2.23
N GLU A 3 -52.66 12.90 -1.98
CA GLU A 3 -51.36 12.75 -2.64
C GLU A 3 -50.33 11.95 -1.82
N GLN A 4 -50.63 11.61 -0.55
CA GLN A 4 -49.68 10.90 0.32
C GLN A 4 -49.79 9.37 0.30
N GLU A 5 -50.85 8.78 -0.25
CA GLU A 5 -50.96 7.31 -0.33
C GLU A 5 -50.24 6.71 -1.54
N ALA A 6 -50.09 7.44 -2.64
CA ALA A 6 -49.42 6.94 -3.85
C ALA A 6 -47.89 6.77 -3.71
N SER A 7 -47.26 7.46 -2.75
CA SER A 7 -45.81 7.37 -2.56
C SER A 7 -45.36 6.19 -1.70
N LYS A 8 -46.22 5.66 -0.81
CA LYS A 8 -45.83 4.59 0.12
C LYS A 8 -45.83 3.18 -0.49
N GLU A 9 -46.62 2.95 -1.53
CA GLU A 9 -46.69 1.65 -2.20
C GLU A 9 -45.49 1.40 -3.13
N SER A 10 -44.89 2.46 -3.69
CA SER A 10 -43.68 2.39 -4.52
C SER A 10 -42.37 2.34 -3.72
N GLU A 11 -42.41 2.56 -2.40
CA GLU A 11 -41.21 2.69 -1.56
C GLU A 11 -40.61 1.32 -1.20
N ASN A 12 -41.44 0.34 -0.87
CA ASN A 12 -41.01 -1.03 -0.57
C ASN A 12 -40.23 -1.73 -1.70
N PRO A 13 -40.72 -1.75 -2.97
CA PRO A 13 -39.98 -2.37 -4.06
C PRO A 13 -38.66 -1.65 -4.36
N ARG A 14 -38.61 -0.31 -4.24
CA ARG A 14 -37.36 0.44 -4.38
C ARG A 14 -36.36 0.17 -3.26
N LEU A 15 -36.81 -0.01 -2.02
CA LEU A 15 -35.93 -0.36 -0.90
C LEU A 15 -35.35 -1.77 -1.07
N ALA A 16 -36.13 -2.72 -1.56
CA ALA A 16 -35.65 -4.07 -1.88
C ALA A 16 -34.63 -4.05 -3.04
N GLU A 17 -34.88 -3.24 -4.06
CA GLU A 17 -33.96 -3.02 -5.19
C GLU A 17 -32.63 -2.42 -4.72
N LEU A 18 -32.68 -1.36 -3.90
CA LEU A 18 -31.49 -0.73 -3.29
C LEU A 18 -30.69 -1.71 -2.42
N GLN A 19 -31.36 -2.56 -1.63
CA GLN A 19 -30.66 -3.57 -0.82
C GLN A 19 -29.93 -4.58 -1.70
N SER A 20 -30.56 -5.02 -2.79
CA SER A 20 -29.92 -5.94 -3.74
C SER A 20 -28.71 -5.31 -4.44
N GLU A 21 -28.81 -4.04 -4.84
CA GLU A 21 -27.70 -3.29 -5.43
C GLU A 21 -26.53 -3.14 -4.45
N ILE A 22 -26.81 -2.87 -3.17
CA ILE A 22 -25.80 -2.76 -2.12
C ILE A 22 -25.12 -4.11 -1.87
N GLU A 23 -25.85 -5.22 -1.88
CA GLU A 23 -25.28 -6.56 -1.72
C GLU A 23 -24.36 -6.93 -2.88
N VAL A 24 -24.76 -6.62 -4.11
CA VAL A 24 -23.93 -6.81 -5.32
C VAL A 24 -22.68 -5.94 -5.24
N ALA A 25 -22.82 -4.65 -4.96
CA ALA A 25 -21.69 -3.73 -4.83
C ALA A 25 -20.71 -4.15 -3.72
N ARG A 26 -21.23 -4.69 -2.60
CA ARG A 26 -20.40 -5.23 -1.52
C ARG A 26 -19.62 -6.46 -1.99
N ALA A 27 -20.25 -7.37 -2.72
CA ALA A 27 -19.58 -8.55 -3.26
C ALA A 27 -18.44 -8.17 -4.23
N GLU A 28 -18.71 -7.21 -5.13
CA GLU A 28 -17.70 -6.67 -6.05
C GLU A 28 -16.55 -5.97 -5.31
N PHE A 29 -16.86 -5.20 -4.27
CA PHE A 29 -15.85 -4.53 -3.46
C PHE A 29 -14.95 -5.53 -2.74
N ILE A 30 -15.50 -6.55 -2.08
CA ILE A 30 -14.71 -7.59 -1.41
C ILE A 30 -13.81 -8.33 -2.41
N ASN A 31 -14.33 -8.62 -3.61
CA ASN A 31 -13.53 -9.23 -4.67
C ASN A 31 -12.36 -8.32 -5.09
N SER A 32 -12.64 -7.02 -5.29
CA SER A 32 -11.61 -6.03 -5.64
C SER A 32 -10.53 -5.88 -4.57
N VAL A 33 -10.91 -5.87 -3.29
CA VAL A 33 -9.99 -5.75 -2.15
C VAL A 33 -9.13 -7.00 -2.02
N THR A 34 -9.71 -8.18 -2.22
CA THR A 34 -8.98 -9.45 -2.20
C THR A 34 -7.94 -9.48 -3.32
N HIS A 35 -8.35 -9.08 -4.53
CA HIS A 35 -7.44 -8.96 -5.67
C HIS A 35 -6.32 -7.93 -5.44
N LEU A 36 -6.65 -6.77 -4.85
CA LEU A 36 -5.64 -5.77 -4.46
C LEU A 36 -4.67 -6.32 -3.43
N ARG A 37 -5.14 -7.08 -2.43
CA ARG A 37 -4.28 -7.71 -1.40
C ARG A 37 -3.30 -8.73 -2.01
N GLU A 38 -3.73 -9.50 -3.00
CA GLU A 38 -2.85 -10.43 -3.72
C GLU A 38 -1.78 -9.71 -4.55
N GLN A 39 -2.12 -8.56 -5.15
CA GLN A 39 -1.18 -7.73 -5.89
C GLN A 39 -0.23 -6.92 -4.99
N THR A 40 -0.70 -6.54 -3.80
CA THR A 40 0.06 -5.79 -2.79
C THR A 40 0.65 -6.69 -1.71
N ALA A 41 0.69 -8.01 -1.94
CA ALA A 41 1.31 -8.96 -1.04
C ALA A 41 2.69 -8.43 -0.59
N PRO A 42 2.96 -8.37 0.73
CA PRO A 42 4.10 -7.64 1.27
C PRO A 42 5.44 -8.10 0.69
N GLY A 43 5.55 -9.37 0.26
CA GLY A 43 6.72 -9.88 -0.45
C GLY A 43 6.98 -9.21 -1.81
N ARG A 44 5.92 -8.89 -2.56
CA ARG A 44 6.04 -8.19 -3.86
C ARG A 44 6.30 -6.71 -3.70
N LEU A 45 5.73 -6.07 -2.68
CA LEU A 45 6.07 -4.69 -2.31
C LEU A 45 7.52 -4.58 -1.80
N ALA A 46 7.98 -5.54 -1.00
CA ALA A 46 9.36 -5.61 -0.55
C ALA A 46 10.33 -5.79 -1.72
N GLN A 47 10.02 -6.66 -2.68
CA GLN A 47 10.82 -6.82 -3.90
C GLN A 47 10.85 -5.54 -4.75
N ARG A 48 9.72 -4.83 -4.89
CA ARG A 48 9.67 -3.52 -5.57
C ARG A 48 10.50 -2.47 -4.82
N GLY A 49 10.39 -2.43 -3.49
CA GLY A 49 11.17 -1.53 -2.64
C GLY A 49 12.68 -1.82 -2.70
N LEU A 50 13.06 -3.09 -2.73
CA LEU A 50 14.45 -3.53 -2.92
C LEU A 50 14.98 -3.10 -4.28
N HIS A 51 14.19 -3.26 -5.35
CA HIS A 51 14.59 -2.82 -6.69
C HIS A 51 14.73 -1.29 -6.78
N SER A 52 13.82 -0.54 -6.15
CA SER A 52 13.93 0.93 -6.05
C SER A 52 15.13 1.37 -5.21
N ALA A 53 15.40 0.71 -4.08
CA ALA A 53 16.59 0.96 -3.28
C ALA A 53 17.86 0.64 -4.08
N GLN A 54 17.88 -0.48 -4.80
CA GLN A 54 19.00 -0.87 -5.65
C GLN A 54 19.22 0.16 -6.77
N SER A 55 18.19 0.65 -7.45
CA SER A 55 18.31 1.74 -8.45
C SER A 55 18.87 3.04 -7.87
N TRP A 56 18.77 3.26 -6.56
CA TRP A 56 19.38 4.43 -5.92
C TRP A 56 20.90 4.30 -5.75
N PHE A 57 21.38 3.06 -5.60
CA PHE A 57 22.78 2.70 -5.40
C PHE A 57 23.49 2.22 -6.69
N THR A 58 22.77 1.75 -7.69
CA THR A 58 23.28 1.22 -8.96
C THR A 58 22.99 2.20 -10.09
N ASP A 59 24.00 2.53 -10.90
CA ASP A 59 23.85 3.39 -12.09
C ASP A 59 23.39 2.58 -13.31
N ASP A 60 22.95 3.26 -14.39
CA ASP A 60 22.36 2.63 -15.60
C ASP A 60 23.27 1.58 -16.29
N PHE A 61 24.56 1.53 -15.93
CA PHE A 61 25.55 0.59 -16.43
C PHE A 61 25.86 -0.58 -15.48
N GLY A 62 25.09 -0.76 -14.39
CA GLY A 62 25.33 -1.81 -13.39
C GLY A 62 26.50 -1.50 -12.43
N ALA A 63 27.12 -0.32 -12.56
CA ALA A 63 28.17 0.13 -11.66
C ALA A 63 27.57 0.71 -10.37
N ILE A 64 28.15 0.35 -9.23
CA ILE A 64 27.80 0.95 -7.93
C ILE A 64 28.17 2.44 -7.98
N ARG A 65 27.24 3.34 -7.64
CA ARG A 65 27.55 4.78 -7.46
C ARG A 65 28.44 4.94 -6.24
N THR A 66 29.75 4.80 -6.46
CA THR A 66 30.79 4.76 -5.42
C THR A 66 30.74 5.98 -4.51
N LYS A 67 30.38 7.16 -5.04
CA LYS A 67 30.19 8.38 -4.24
C LYS A 67 29.07 8.23 -3.19
N ARG A 68 27.92 7.65 -3.56
CA ARG A 68 26.77 7.49 -2.63
C ARG A 68 27.03 6.38 -1.62
N VAL A 69 27.62 5.27 -2.06
CA VAL A 69 27.99 4.16 -1.17
C VAL A 69 29.09 4.57 -0.20
N ALA A 70 30.07 5.38 -0.63
CA ALA A 70 31.11 5.89 0.27
C ALA A 70 30.53 6.80 1.36
N ILE A 71 29.60 7.70 1.02
CA ILE A 71 28.94 8.57 2.01
C ILE A 71 28.15 7.75 3.03
N VAL A 72 27.30 6.83 2.56
CA VAL A 72 26.49 5.98 3.46
C VAL A 72 27.39 5.07 4.31
N GLY A 73 28.42 4.48 3.70
CA GLY A 73 29.41 3.66 4.40
C GLY A 73 30.14 4.42 5.50
N ALA A 74 30.58 5.65 5.21
CA ALA A 74 31.25 6.51 6.20
C ALA A 74 30.32 6.85 7.38
N VAL A 75 29.04 7.14 7.12
CA VAL A 75 28.05 7.40 8.17
C VAL A 75 27.85 6.17 9.05
N VAL A 76 27.67 4.99 8.46
CA VAL A 76 27.48 3.74 9.21
C VAL A 76 28.71 3.44 10.08
N VAL A 77 29.92 3.53 9.51
CA VAL A 77 31.16 3.31 10.25
C VAL A 77 31.30 4.31 11.39
N GLY A 78 31.00 5.60 11.17
CA GLY A 78 31.03 6.63 12.21
C GLY A 78 30.07 6.32 13.36
N VAL A 79 28.82 5.97 13.06
CA VAL A 79 27.81 5.61 14.08
C VAL A 79 28.23 4.38 14.86
N VAL A 80 28.73 3.34 14.18
CA VAL A 80 29.18 2.10 14.83
C VAL A 80 30.40 2.35 15.71
N ALA A 81 31.36 3.14 15.25
CA ALA A 81 32.54 3.53 16.03
C ALA A 81 32.15 4.28 17.30
N ILE A 82 31.26 5.29 17.19
CA ILE A 82 30.73 6.04 18.35
C ILE A 82 30.01 5.10 19.32
N LYS A 83 29.15 4.21 18.80
CA LYS A 83 28.39 3.26 19.62
C LYS A 83 29.31 2.29 20.36
N LEU A 84 30.36 1.79 19.72
CA LEU A 84 31.36 0.90 20.32
C LEU A 84 32.17 1.62 21.40
N LEU A 85 32.57 2.87 21.14
CA LEU A 85 33.30 3.69 22.11
C LEU A 85 32.44 3.96 23.35
N ARG A 86 31.16 4.28 23.15
CA ARG A 86 30.16 4.50 24.22
C ARG A 86 29.76 3.22 24.97
N ARG A 87 30.10 2.04 24.45
CA ARG A 87 29.85 0.75 25.11
C ARG A 87 31.06 0.29 25.95
N ARG A 88 32.21 0.94 25.77
CA ARG A 88 33.49 0.61 26.41
C ARG A 88 33.91 1.62 27.48
N GLY A 89 33.38 2.84 27.45
CA GLY A 89 33.41 3.79 28.57
C GLY A 89 32.14 3.66 29.39
#